data_AF-A0A024T9X7-F1
#
_entry.id   AF-A0A024T9X7-F1
#
_cell.length_a   1.000
_cell.length_b   1.000
_cell.length_c   1.000
_cell.angle_alpha   90.00
_cell.angle_beta   90.00
_cell.angle_gamma   90.00
#
_symmetry.space_group_name_H-M   'P 1'
#
loop_
_entity.id
_entity.type
_entity.pdbx_description
1 polymer ?
#
loop_
_entity_poly.entity_id
_entity_poly.type
_entity_poly.pdbx_seq_one_letter_code
_entity_poly.pdbx_strand_id
1 'polypeptide(L)'
;MGRRRSAFLVFLSVAICAVASLHWAPFGTILGVTDGNVEVYSCHLDPGQEALDQASNYVNGTYTGVQWQCVELARRYLLVNYGVVFGDVDYAFQIFDLDTVDKVSDGSKFALNKFVNGGSMRPERGSLLIWDPTGEMAITGHVAVVVDVTDSYVDIVEQNVEDTIWPTGQLYSRRLKVKQNSSSYFVEKWYNDEHLLGWVTVDLSKPVVPLNSMATSSLLPTSFVLSILGVSAAVAFVVFRKRRLRDYDLVH
;
A
#
# COMPACT_ATOMS: atom_id res chain seq x y z
N MET A 1 70.09 35.06 -16.06
CA MET A 1 69.08 34.20 -16.74
C MET A 1 68.73 33.06 -15.81
N GLY A 2 67.56 33.17 -15.17
CA GLY A 2 67.11 32.25 -14.12
C GLY A 2 66.51 30.96 -14.69
N ARG A 3 66.81 29.83 -14.03
CA ARG A 3 66.21 28.53 -14.32
C ARG A 3 65.41 28.11 -13.09
N ARG A 4 64.13 28.49 -13.06
CA ARG A 4 63.17 28.04 -12.03
C ARG A 4 62.92 26.54 -12.26
N ARG A 5 63.23 25.71 -11.27
CA ARG A 5 62.77 24.32 -11.21
C ARG A 5 61.38 24.34 -10.56
N SER A 6 60.33 24.26 -11.37
CA SER A 6 58.98 24.04 -10.86
C SER A 6 58.85 22.57 -10.44
N ALA A 7 58.66 22.33 -9.15
CA ALA A 7 58.22 21.05 -8.62
C ALA A 7 56.74 20.87 -8.97
N PHE A 8 56.42 19.89 -9.83
CA PHE A 8 55.05 19.44 -10.06
C PHE A 8 54.66 18.52 -8.90
N LEU A 9 53.88 19.05 -7.94
CA LEU A 9 53.14 18.24 -6.99
C LEU A 9 51.89 17.70 -7.70
N VAL A 10 51.93 16.42 -8.06
CA VAL A 10 50.74 15.68 -8.50
C VAL A 10 49.95 15.30 -7.25
N PHE A 11 48.89 16.05 -6.96
CA PHE A 11 47.88 15.63 -5.99
C PHE A 11 47.05 14.51 -6.63
N LEU A 12 47.39 13.26 -6.30
CA LEU A 12 46.55 12.12 -6.60
C LEU A 12 45.39 12.11 -5.58
N SER A 13 44.30 12.80 -5.92
CA SER A 13 43.04 12.71 -5.19
C SER A 13 42.49 11.29 -5.36
N VAL A 14 42.71 10.43 -4.37
CA VAL A 14 42.03 9.14 -4.28
C VAL A 14 40.57 9.45 -3.98
N ALA A 15 39.73 9.43 -5.02
CA ALA A 15 38.29 9.33 -4.86
C ALA A 15 38.01 7.93 -4.29
N ILE A 16 37.84 7.84 -2.98
CA ILE A 16 37.23 6.67 -2.36
C ILE A 16 35.76 6.73 -2.77
N CYS A 17 35.43 6.12 -3.92
CA CYS A 17 34.08 5.64 -4.15
C CYS A 17 33.83 4.62 -3.05
N ALA A 18 33.11 5.04 -2.01
CA ALA A 18 32.46 4.11 -1.10
C ALA A 18 31.46 3.34 -1.95
N VAL A 19 31.88 2.19 -2.48
CA VAL A 19 30.94 1.17 -2.91
C VAL A 19 30.33 0.69 -1.61
N ALA A 20 29.25 1.35 -1.18
CA ALA A 20 28.40 0.80 -0.13
C ALA A 20 28.05 -0.60 -0.61
N SER A 21 28.54 -1.60 0.11
CA SER A 21 28.31 -2.99 -0.24
C SER A 21 26.81 -3.18 -0.31
N LEU A 22 26.31 -3.49 -1.52
CA LEU A 22 24.92 -3.65 -1.91
C LEU A 22 24.32 -4.89 -1.24
N HIS A 23 24.23 -4.89 0.08
CA HIS A 23 23.60 -5.93 0.85
C HIS A 23 22.25 -5.40 1.32
N TRP A 24 21.23 -6.23 1.17
CA TRP A 24 19.96 -6.01 1.83
C TRP A 24 20.19 -5.91 3.34
N ALA A 25 19.54 -4.95 3.96
CA ALA A 25 19.57 -4.77 5.40
C ALA A 25 18.88 -5.98 6.06
N PRO A 26 19.26 -6.38 7.27
CA PRO A 26 18.55 -7.44 8.00
C PRO A 26 17.09 -7.06 8.28
N PHE A 27 16.21 -8.07 8.37
CA PHE A 27 14.82 -7.90 8.78
C PHE A 27 14.64 -6.93 9.97
N GLY A 28 13.69 -6.01 9.85
CA GLY A 28 13.37 -5.03 10.88
C GLY A 28 14.35 -3.85 10.99
N THR A 29 15.38 -3.79 10.13
CA THR A 29 16.23 -2.60 10.03
C THR A 29 15.42 -1.44 9.44
N ILE A 30 15.50 -0.25 10.05
CA ILE A 30 14.93 0.97 9.46
C ILE A 30 15.72 1.32 8.19
N LEU A 31 15.04 1.27 7.06
CA LEU A 31 15.56 1.65 5.75
C LEU A 31 15.52 3.17 5.56
N GLY A 32 14.49 3.81 6.09
CA GLY A 32 14.31 5.25 6.04
C GLY A 32 13.04 5.69 6.76
N VAL A 33 12.81 6.99 6.77
CA VAL A 33 11.61 7.61 7.34
C VAL A 33 10.98 8.44 6.23
N THR A 34 9.73 8.15 5.92
CA THR A 34 9.00 8.87 4.88
C THR A 34 8.33 10.14 5.43
N ASP A 35 7.58 10.85 4.58
CA ASP A 35 6.76 11.96 5.05
C ASP A 35 5.69 11.49 6.04
N GLY A 36 5.25 12.39 6.90
CA GLY A 36 4.37 12.00 8.01
C GLY A 36 5.05 11.20 9.12
N ASN A 37 6.40 11.12 9.11
CA ASN A 37 7.21 10.48 10.17
C ASN A 37 6.89 8.99 10.36
N VAL A 38 6.73 8.27 9.25
CA VAL A 38 6.49 6.82 9.22
C VAL A 38 7.77 6.10 8.81
N GLU A 39 8.27 5.23 9.69
CA GLU A 39 9.46 4.40 9.44
C GLU A 39 9.17 3.31 8.40
N VAL A 40 10.13 3.02 7.54
CA VAL A 40 10.09 1.91 6.58
C VAL A 40 11.12 0.90 7.00
N TYR A 41 10.71 -0.37 7.14
CA TYR A 41 11.58 -1.43 7.60
C TYR A 41 11.91 -2.42 6.51
N SER A 42 13.07 -3.04 6.63
CA SER A 42 13.43 -4.19 5.83
C SER A 42 12.53 -5.37 6.18
N CYS A 43 12.05 -6.06 5.15
CA CYS A 43 11.39 -7.34 5.23
C CYS A 43 12.30 -8.49 4.75
N HIS A 44 13.61 -8.26 4.64
CA HIS A 44 14.56 -9.27 4.19
C HIS A 44 14.72 -10.37 5.23
N LEU A 45 14.08 -11.51 4.97
CA LEU A 45 14.08 -12.67 5.85
C LEU A 45 15.30 -13.56 5.62
N ASP A 46 15.75 -14.20 6.70
CA ASP A 46 16.77 -15.25 6.62
C ASP A 46 16.19 -16.48 5.87
N PRO A 47 17.05 -17.27 5.20
CA PRO A 47 16.60 -18.47 4.50
C PRO A 47 15.80 -19.43 5.40
N GLY A 48 14.62 -19.85 4.94
CA GLY A 48 13.74 -20.76 5.64
C GLY A 48 12.75 -20.11 6.62
N GLN A 49 12.72 -18.78 6.69
CA GLN A 49 11.64 -18.04 7.35
C GLN A 49 10.56 -17.65 6.35
N GLU A 50 9.30 -17.70 6.79
CA GLU A 50 8.15 -17.33 5.97
C GLU A 50 7.61 -15.95 6.36
N ALA A 51 7.10 -15.22 5.36
CA ALA A 51 6.55 -13.89 5.53
C ALA A 51 5.37 -13.85 6.51
N LEU A 52 4.50 -14.87 6.48
CA LEU A 52 3.30 -14.93 7.31
C LEU A 52 3.55 -15.42 8.74
N ASP A 53 4.76 -15.95 9.02
CA ASP A 53 5.16 -16.37 10.37
C ASP A 53 5.70 -15.19 11.20
N GLN A 54 5.89 -14.03 10.58
CA GLN A 54 6.40 -12.85 11.26
C GLN A 54 5.36 -12.23 12.20
N ALA A 55 5.84 -11.48 13.19
CA ALA A 55 4.97 -10.89 14.19
C ALA A 55 4.00 -9.85 13.60
N SER A 56 2.83 -9.72 14.21
CA SER A 56 1.90 -8.64 13.94
C SER A 56 2.44 -7.30 14.46
N ASN A 57 2.29 -6.24 13.67
CA ASN A 57 2.59 -4.87 14.08
C ASN A 57 1.33 -4.11 14.56
N TYR A 58 1.52 -3.27 15.58
CA TYR A 58 0.46 -2.44 16.16
C TYR A 58 0.94 -1.02 16.40
N VAL A 59 0.05 -0.05 16.17
CA VAL A 59 0.26 1.35 16.56
C VAL A 59 -0.89 1.75 17.49
N ASN A 60 -0.56 2.14 18.72
CA ASN A 60 -1.54 2.51 19.76
C ASN A 60 -2.66 1.47 19.96
N GLY A 61 -2.33 0.18 19.88
CA GLY A 61 -3.27 -0.93 20.02
C GLY A 61 -4.06 -1.26 18.75
N THR A 62 -3.91 -0.50 17.66
CA THR A 62 -4.52 -0.80 16.36
C THR A 62 -3.59 -1.68 15.53
N TYR A 63 -4.10 -2.82 15.06
CA TYR A 63 -3.37 -3.71 14.16
C TYR A 63 -3.10 -3.03 12.81
N THR A 64 -1.86 -3.15 12.34
CA THR A 64 -1.44 -2.56 11.06
C THR A 64 -1.10 -3.62 10.01
N GLY A 65 -0.64 -4.80 10.40
CA GLY A 65 -0.32 -5.88 9.47
C GLY A 65 0.74 -6.82 10.01
N VAL A 66 1.18 -7.77 9.20
CA VAL A 66 2.33 -8.62 9.48
C VAL A 66 3.62 -7.85 9.18
N GLN A 67 4.59 -7.87 10.10
CA GLN A 67 5.89 -7.24 9.91
C GLN A 67 6.66 -7.92 8.75
N TRP A 68 7.29 -7.22 7.82
CA TRP A 68 7.16 -5.81 7.44
C TRP A 68 6.60 -5.76 6.02
N GLN A 69 5.38 -6.27 5.86
CA GLN A 69 4.77 -6.45 4.54
C GLN A 69 4.29 -5.12 3.95
N CYS A 70 4.07 -5.09 2.64
CA CYS A 70 3.58 -3.89 1.94
C CYS A 70 2.23 -3.40 2.48
N VAL A 71 1.31 -4.33 2.76
CA VAL A 71 0.00 -4.06 3.37
C VAL A 71 0.13 -3.44 4.77
N GLU A 72 1.13 -3.87 5.54
CA GLU A 72 1.41 -3.35 6.88
C GLU A 72 1.76 -1.87 6.84
N LEU A 73 2.71 -1.49 5.99
CA LEU A 73 3.11 -0.09 5.84
C LEU A 73 1.97 0.77 5.33
N ALA A 74 1.23 0.31 4.32
CA ALA A 74 0.11 1.07 3.75
C ALA A 74 -0.96 1.38 4.82
N ARG A 75 -1.32 0.39 5.64
CA ARG A 75 -2.29 0.59 6.73
C ARG A 75 -1.72 1.48 7.83
N ARG A 76 -0.45 1.28 8.22
CA ARG A 76 0.23 2.09 9.23
C ARG A 76 0.34 3.56 8.82
N TYR A 77 0.67 3.83 7.57
CA TYR A 77 0.76 5.19 7.05
C TYR A 77 -0.60 5.91 7.12
N LEU A 78 -1.68 5.26 6.67
CA LEU A 78 -3.02 5.84 6.78
C LEU A 78 -3.45 6.07 8.24
N LEU A 79 -3.10 5.16 9.13
CA LEU A 79 -3.39 5.29 10.55
C LEU A 79 -2.67 6.50 11.17
N VAL A 80 -1.35 6.60 10.95
CA VAL A 80 -0.52 7.67 11.54
C VAL A 80 -0.91 9.04 11.00
N ASN A 81 -1.16 9.16 9.69
CA ASN A 81 -1.35 10.45 9.04
C ASN A 81 -2.82 10.89 8.90
N TYR A 82 -3.76 9.94 8.88
CA TYR A 82 -5.19 10.23 8.65
C TYR A 82 -6.11 9.63 9.72
N GLY A 83 -5.60 8.83 10.66
CA GLY A 83 -6.39 8.21 11.72
C GLY A 83 -7.36 7.14 11.22
N VAL A 84 -7.13 6.58 10.03
CA VAL A 84 -8.00 5.59 9.39
C VAL A 84 -7.26 4.31 9.02
N VAL A 85 -7.98 3.21 8.91
CA VAL A 85 -7.48 1.93 8.41
C VAL A 85 -8.42 1.35 7.36
N PHE A 86 -7.88 0.70 6.33
CA PHE A 86 -8.69 -0.13 5.43
C PHE A 86 -8.89 -1.53 6.03
N GLY A 87 -9.96 -2.21 5.61
CA GLY A 87 -10.34 -3.53 6.09
C GLY A 87 -9.29 -4.62 5.85
N ASP A 88 -9.53 -5.80 6.41
CA ASP A 88 -8.63 -6.93 6.24
C ASP A 88 -8.65 -7.46 4.81
N VAL A 89 -7.46 -7.81 4.32
CA VAL A 89 -7.21 -8.38 3.00
C VAL A 89 -6.19 -9.50 3.15
N ASP A 90 -6.36 -10.57 2.38
CA ASP A 90 -5.40 -11.67 2.31
C ASP A 90 -4.23 -11.30 1.38
N TYR A 91 -4.52 -10.53 0.34
CA TYR A 91 -3.56 -10.12 -0.69
C TYR A 91 -3.66 -8.61 -0.97
N ALA A 92 -2.54 -7.98 -1.28
CA ALA A 92 -2.45 -6.53 -1.47
C ALA A 92 -3.37 -6.02 -2.59
N PHE A 93 -3.51 -6.76 -3.70
CA PHE A 93 -4.37 -6.33 -4.82
C PHE A 93 -5.85 -6.17 -4.42
N GLN A 94 -6.31 -6.87 -3.38
CA GLN A 94 -7.69 -6.83 -2.90
C GLN A 94 -8.06 -5.48 -2.28
N ILE A 95 -7.07 -4.65 -1.93
CA ILE A 95 -7.30 -3.27 -1.47
C ILE A 95 -8.06 -2.47 -2.54
N PHE A 96 -7.85 -2.79 -3.83
CA PHE A 96 -8.55 -2.12 -4.94
C PHE A 96 -10.05 -2.46 -5.00
N ASP A 97 -10.50 -3.50 -4.30
CA ASP A 97 -11.92 -3.87 -4.22
C ASP A 97 -12.63 -3.20 -3.02
N LEU A 98 -11.89 -2.57 -2.10
CA LEU A 98 -12.46 -1.93 -0.92
C LEU A 98 -13.13 -0.59 -1.27
N ASP A 99 -14.27 -0.32 -0.61
CA ASP A 99 -15.05 0.91 -0.83
C ASP A 99 -14.92 1.92 0.32
N THR A 100 -14.40 1.48 1.48
CA THR A 100 -14.36 2.30 2.69
C THR A 100 -13.11 2.07 3.53
N VAL A 101 -12.76 3.09 4.30
CA VAL A 101 -11.86 2.98 5.47
C VAL A 101 -12.63 3.28 6.75
N ASP A 102 -12.14 2.75 7.87
CA ASP A 102 -12.65 2.97 9.21
C ASP A 102 -11.78 3.98 9.96
N LYS A 103 -12.39 5.01 10.53
CA LYS A 103 -11.71 5.94 11.43
C LYS A 103 -11.59 5.33 12.81
N VAL A 104 -10.37 5.21 13.31
CA VAL A 104 -10.05 4.44 14.52
C VAL A 104 -10.66 5.06 15.78
N SER A 105 -10.81 6.38 15.83
CA SER A 105 -11.29 7.08 17.03
C SER A 105 -12.75 6.81 17.37
N ASP A 106 -13.60 6.57 16.37
CA ASP A 106 -15.06 6.54 16.54
C ASP A 106 -15.77 5.48 15.67
N GLY A 107 -15.03 4.75 14.82
CA GLY A 107 -15.57 3.73 13.93
C GLY A 107 -16.37 4.28 12.74
N SER A 108 -16.34 5.60 12.49
CA SER A 108 -16.99 6.18 11.31
C SER A 108 -16.30 5.71 10.02
N LYS A 109 -17.10 5.45 8.98
CA LYS A 109 -16.61 5.00 7.67
C LYS A 109 -16.47 6.17 6.72
N PHE A 110 -15.41 6.17 5.93
CA PHE A 110 -15.17 7.15 4.86
C PHE A 110 -14.95 6.46 3.53
N ALA A 111 -15.36 7.11 2.44
CA ALA A 111 -15.23 6.55 1.10
C ALA A 111 -13.76 6.37 0.70
N LEU A 112 -13.49 5.26 0.02
CA LEU A 112 -12.21 4.96 -0.62
C LEU A 112 -12.42 5.00 -2.13
N ASN A 113 -12.09 6.13 -2.76
CA ASN A 113 -12.35 6.36 -4.18
C ASN A 113 -11.32 5.63 -5.04
N LYS A 114 -11.78 4.95 -6.09
CA LYS A 114 -10.96 4.09 -6.95
C LYS A 114 -10.72 4.76 -8.30
N PHE A 115 -9.47 4.76 -8.76
CA PHE A 115 -9.07 5.35 -10.03
C PHE A 115 -8.17 4.38 -10.77
N VAL A 116 -8.48 4.12 -12.04
CA VAL A 116 -7.67 3.25 -12.89
C VAL A 116 -6.45 4.01 -13.42
N ASN A 117 -5.32 3.32 -13.59
CA ASN A 117 -4.12 3.91 -14.15
C ASN A 117 -4.39 4.43 -15.58
N GLY A 118 -3.94 5.65 -15.89
CA GLY A 118 -4.26 6.33 -17.16
C GLY A 118 -5.60 7.06 -17.18
N GLY A 119 -6.37 7.04 -16.09
CA GLY A 119 -7.57 7.87 -15.93
C GLY A 119 -7.28 9.38 -15.85
N SER A 120 -8.32 10.21 -15.80
CA SER A 120 -8.20 11.67 -15.80
C SER A 120 -7.86 12.29 -14.45
N MET A 121 -8.02 11.53 -13.38
CA MET A 121 -7.69 11.97 -12.03
C MET A 121 -6.22 11.69 -11.76
N ARG A 122 -5.54 12.52 -10.98
CA ARG A 122 -4.19 12.22 -10.47
C ARG A 122 -4.31 11.57 -9.08
N PRO A 123 -3.32 10.76 -8.65
CA PRO A 123 -3.22 10.43 -7.23
C PRO A 123 -2.90 11.69 -6.42
N GLU A 124 -3.14 11.59 -5.12
CA GLU A 124 -2.81 12.60 -4.13
C GLU A 124 -1.86 11.99 -3.09
N ARG A 125 -1.22 12.83 -2.26
CA ARG A 125 -0.45 12.33 -1.13
C ARG A 125 -1.36 11.49 -0.22
N GLY A 126 -0.90 10.28 0.11
CA GLY A 126 -1.65 9.28 0.85
C GLY A 126 -2.55 8.38 0.00
N SER A 127 -2.66 8.61 -1.32
CA SER A 127 -3.25 7.60 -2.21
C SER A 127 -2.44 6.30 -2.14
N LEU A 128 -3.11 5.16 -2.24
CA LEU A 128 -2.47 3.85 -2.31
C LEU A 128 -2.43 3.38 -3.76
N LEU A 129 -1.24 3.21 -4.34
CA LEU A 129 -1.05 2.56 -5.65
C LEU A 129 -1.15 1.05 -5.47
N ILE A 130 -1.95 0.40 -6.32
CA ILE A 130 -2.22 -1.03 -6.22
C ILE A 130 -1.79 -1.74 -7.52
N TRP A 131 -0.94 -2.76 -7.38
CA TRP A 131 -0.58 -3.68 -8.47
C TRP A 131 -1.35 -4.98 -8.36
N ASP A 132 -1.65 -5.57 -9.51
CA ASP A 132 -2.25 -6.89 -9.58
C ASP A 132 -1.20 -8.01 -9.33
N PRO A 133 -1.61 -9.27 -9.15
CA PRO A 133 -0.70 -10.36 -8.81
C PRO A 133 0.01 -10.94 -10.04
N THR A 134 0.71 -10.09 -10.80
CA THR A 134 1.46 -10.50 -12.00
C THR A 134 2.96 -10.17 -11.91
N GLY A 135 3.76 -11.01 -12.58
CA GLY A 135 5.23 -10.96 -12.65
C GLY A 135 5.89 -10.70 -11.29
N GLU A 136 6.63 -9.60 -11.13
CA GLU A 136 7.37 -9.31 -9.88
C GLU A 136 6.47 -9.14 -8.65
N MET A 137 5.18 -8.89 -8.86
CA MET A 137 4.17 -8.76 -7.80
C MET A 137 3.35 -10.04 -7.60
N ALA A 138 3.67 -11.12 -8.31
CA ALA A 138 3.00 -12.41 -8.11
C ALA A 138 3.42 -13.04 -6.78
N ILE A 139 2.53 -13.68 -6.03
CA ILE A 139 1.09 -13.92 -6.27
C ILE A 139 0.18 -12.93 -5.51
N THR A 140 0.76 -12.01 -4.75
CA THR A 140 0.06 -11.21 -3.75
C THR A 140 -0.48 -9.91 -4.29
N GLY A 141 -0.04 -9.49 -5.48
CA GLY A 141 -0.07 -8.10 -5.88
C GLY A 141 0.81 -7.27 -4.95
N HIS A 142 0.65 -5.95 -5.03
CA HIS A 142 1.44 -5.04 -4.21
C HIS A 142 0.69 -3.74 -3.91
N VAL A 143 1.11 -3.07 -2.83
CA VAL A 143 0.60 -1.75 -2.45
C VAL A 143 1.75 -0.83 -2.04
N ALA A 144 1.71 0.40 -2.53
CA ALA A 144 2.60 1.48 -2.13
C ALA A 144 1.81 2.75 -1.81
N VAL A 145 2.36 3.61 -0.97
CA VAL A 145 1.75 4.89 -0.60
C VAL A 145 2.38 6.01 -1.42
N VAL A 146 1.57 6.92 -1.93
CA VAL A 146 2.03 8.14 -2.61
C VAL A 146 2.46 9.21 -1.62
N VAL A 147 3.66 9.76 -1.80
CA VAL A 147 4.27 10.76 -0.90
C VAL A 147 4.60 12.08 -1.60
N ASP A 148 4.83 12.06 -2.91
CA ASP A 148 4.92 13.25 -3.76
C ASP A 148 4.31 12.98 -5.14
N VAL A 149 3.70 14.00 -5.74
CA VAL A 149 3.03 13.91 -7.04
C VAL A 149 3.36 15.14 -7.87
N THR A 150 3.87 14.93 -9.07
CA THR A 150 4.16 16.00 -10.02
C THR A 150 3.62 15.67 -11.39
N ASP A 151 3.81 16.59 -12.32
CA ASP A 151 3.44 16.39 -13.71
C ASP A 151 4.30 15.37 -14.47
N SER A 152 5.40 14.89 -13.86
CA SER A 152 6.39 14.01 -14.51
C SER A 152 6.75 12.76 -13.72
N TYR A 153 6.39 12.71 -12.43
CA TYR A 153 6.67 11.57 -11.57
C TYR A 153 5.71 11.48 -10.38
N VAL A 154 5.64 10.29 -9.78
CA VAL A 154 5.09 10.03 -8.47
C VAL A 154 6.19 9.43 -7.60
N ASP A 155 6.42 10.00 -6.43
CA ASP A 155 7.23 9.34 -5.40
C ASP A 155 6.34 8.48 -4.54
N ILE A 156 6.79 7.25 -4.30
CA ILE A 156 6.09 6.28 -3.47
C ILE A 156 6.97 5.81 -2.32
N VAL A 157 6.30 5.34 -1.28
CA VAL A 157 6.91 4.60 -0.19
C VAL A 157 6.26 3.22 -0.07
N GLU A 158 7.08 2.19 0.08
CA GLU A 158 6.65 0.80 0.19
C GLU A 158 7.63 -0.02 1.04
N GLN A 159 7.15 -1.17 1.53
CA GLN A 159 7.98 -2.27 2.04
C GLN A 159 7.78 -3.47 1.12
N ASN A 160 8.63 -4.49 1.23
CA ASN A 160 8.53 -5.71 0.42
C ASN A 160 8.78 -5.50 -1.08
N VAL A 161 9.77 -4.66 -1.39
CA VAL A 161 10.32 -4.50 -2.75
C VAL A 161 11.84 -4.36 -2.70
N GLU A 162 12.35 -3.34 -1.99
CA GLU A 162 13.78 -3.12 -1.79
C GLU A 162 14.14 -3.02 -0.31
N ASP A 163 15.20 -3.72 0.09
CA ASP A 163 15.67 -3.80 1.48
C ASP A 163 16.95 -3.00 1.72
N THR A 164 17.14 -1.88 1.01
CA THR A 164 18.36 -1.05 1.15
C THR A 164 18.09 0.21 1.94
N ILE A 165 19.05 0.59 2.80
CA ILE A 165 18.97 1.84 3.57
C ILE A 165 19.03 3.02 2.60
N TRP A 166 18.06 3.91 2.71
CA TRP A 166 17.94 5.06 1.84
C TRP A 166 19.08 6.06 2.07
N PRO A 167 19.52 6.77 1.02
CA PRO A 167 20.43 7.90 1.16
C PRO A 167 19.90 8.96 2.14
N THR A 168 20.81 9.64 2.85
CA THR A 168 20.44 10.71 3.77
C THR A 168 19.61 11.79 3.07
N GLY A 169 18.43 12.08 3.61
CA GLY A 169 17.50 13.10 3.09
C GLY A 169 16.50 12.59 2.06
N GLN A 170 16.59 11.33 1.63
CA GLN A 170 15.56 10.69 0.82
C GLN A 170 14.37 10.28 1.70
N LEU A 171 13.15 10.54 1.22
CA LEU A 171 11.89 10.29 1.94
C LEU A 171 10.95 9.31 1.20
N TYR A 172 11.44 8.66 0.14
CA TYR A 172 10.66 7.78 -0.73
C TYR A 172 11.48 6.52 -1.08
N SER A 173 10.82 5.40 -1.38
CA SER A 173 11.47 4.17 -1.85
C SER A 173 11.80 4.26 -3.34
N ARG A 174 10.79 4.57 -4.16
CA ARG A 174 10.92 4.66 -5.62
C ARG A 174 10.26 5.93 -6.17
N ARG A 175 10.79 6.37 -7.31
CA ARG A 175 10.21 7.44 -8.14
C ARG A 175 9.74 6.84 -9.45
N LEU A 176 8.42 6.77 -9.63
CA LEU A 176 7.80 6.25 -10.84
C LEU A 176 7.57 7.38 -11.84
N LYS A 177 7.94 7.16 -13.11
CA LYS A 177 7.71 8.14 -14.17
C LYS A 177 6.24 8.24 -14.51
N VAL A 178 5.84 9.40 -15.01
CA VAL A 178 4.47 9.68 -15.43
C VAL A 178 4.44 10.14 -16.88
N LYS A 179 3.46 9.64 -17.62
CA LYS A 179 3.01 10.18 -18.90
C LYS A 179 1.61 10.76 -18.70
N GLN A 180 1.45 12.06 -18.91
CA GLN A 180 0.15 12.71 -18.78
C GLN A 180 -0.21 13.63 -19.96
N ASN A 181 -1.50 13.88 -20.10
CA ASN A 181 -2.08 14.88 -20.98
C ASN A 181 -3.35 15.45 -20.32
N SER A 182 -4.12 16.28 -21.03
CA SER A 182 -5.32 16.93 -20.51
C SER A 182 -6.42 15.98 -20.01
N SER A 183 -6.37 14.70 -20.36
CA SER A 183 -7.39 13.69 -20.04
C SER A 183 -6.87 12.43 -19.36
N SER A 184 -5.56 12.32 -19.15
CA SER A 184 -4.94 11.08 -18.68
C SER A 184 -3.72 11.37 -17.83
N TYR A 185 -3.61 10.63 -16.73
CA TYR A 185 -2.44 10.56 -15.86
C TYR A 185 -2.03 9.08 -15.74
N PHE A 186 -0.96 8.70 -16.43
CA PHE A 186 -0.48 7.33 -16.50
C PHE A 186 0.85 7.18 -15.77
N VAL A 187 0.85 6.42 -14.68
CA VAL A 187 2.07 6.03 -13.96
C VAL A 187 2.70 4.86 -14.72
N GLU A 188 3.96 5.03 -15.12
CA GLU A 188 4.70 4.02 -15.87
C GLU A 188 5.18 2.90 -14.95
N LYS A 189 5.24 1.69 -15.52
CA LYS A 189 5.77 0.51 -14.86
C LYS A 189 7.24 0.65 -14.50
N TRP A 190 7.64 0.06 -13.38
CA TRP A 190 9.03 -0.07 -12.97
C TRP A 190 9.67 -1.33 -13.56
N TYR A 191 9.04 -2.48 -13.32
CA TYR A 191 9.44 -3.75 -13.92
C TYR A 191 8.77 -3.97 -15.28
N ASN A 192 9.33 -4.85 -16.11
CA ASN A 192 8.75 -5.14 -17.42
C ASN A 192 7.44 -5.92 -17.30
N ASP A 193 7.40 -6.84 -16.35
CA ASP A 193 6.29 -7.76 -16.11
C ASP A 193 5.60 -7.37 -14.79
N GLU A 194 5.01 -6.18 -14.75
CA GLU A 194 4.10 -5.76 -13.69
C GLU A 194 2.89 -5.06 -14.31
N HIS A 195 1.77 -5.05 -13.58
CA HIS A 195 0.59 -4.32 -13.98
C HIS A 195 0.00 -3.53 -12.80
N LEU A 196 0.15 -2.21 -12.89
CA LEU A 196 -0.45 -1.26 -11.96
C LEU A 196 -1.93 -1.07 -12.31
N LEU A 197 -2.83 -1.51 -11.43
CA LEU A 197 -4.28 -1.34 -11.58
C LEU A 197 -4.67 0.15 -11.57
N GLY A 198 -4.06 0.90 -10.65
CA GLY A 198 -4.36 2.30 -10.41
C GLY A 198 -4.12 2.66 -8.96
N TRP A 199 -4.92 3.57 -8.42
CA TRP A 199 -4.82 3.98 -7.03
C TRP A 199 -6.18 4.16 -6.36
N VAL A 200 -6.17 4.04 -5.04
CA VAL A 200 -7.30 4.37 -4.18
C VAL A 200 -6.97 5.56 -3.29
N THR A 201 -7.95 6.42 -3.02
CA THR A 201 -7.75 7.65 -2.22
C THR A 201 -8.85 7.80 -1.18
N VAL A 202 -8.46 7.99 0.07
CA VAL A 202 -9.39 8.24 1.18
C VAL A 202 -10.03 9.61 1.00
N ASP A 203 -11.36 9.65 1.04
CA ASP A 203 -12.13 10.88 0.99
C ASP A 203 -12.77 11.16 2.36
N LEU A 204 -12.01 11.82 3.23
CA LEU A 204 -12.46 12.21 4.57
C LEU A 204 -13.62 13.23 4.55
N SER A 205 -13.98 13.79 3.38
CA SER A 205 -15.15 14.65 3.23
C SER A 205 -16.44 13.88 2.97
N LYS A 206 -16.35 12.57 2.65
CA LYS A 206 -17.50 11.71 2.31
C LYS A 206 -17.68 10.58 3.34
N PRO A 207 -18.35 10.85 4.48
CA PRO A 207 -18.73 9.80 5.41
C PRO A 207 -19.74 8.84 4.77
N VAL A 208 -19.53 7.53 4.96
CA VAL A 208 -20.42 6.47 4.50
C VAL A 208 -21.32 6.06 5.66
N VAL A 209 -22.60 6.38 5.54
CA VAL A 209 -23.60 6.07 6.55
C VAL A 209 -24.02 4.59 6.42
N PRO A 210 -23.87 3.75 7.47
CA PRO A 210 -24.31 2.36 7.41
C PRO A 210 -25.82 2.26 7.14
N LEU A 211 -26.23 1.36 6.24
CA LEU A 211 -27.63 1.21 5.82
C LEU A 211 -28.62 0.99 6.99
N ASN A 212 -28.14 0.49 8.12
CA ASN A 212 -28.95 0.23 9.32
C ASN A 212 -29.30 1.48 10.16
N SER A 213 -28.70 2.66 9.89
CA SER A 213 -29.03 3.89 10.63
C SER A 213 -30.14 4.73 9.99
N MET A 214 -30.72 4.28 8.86
CA MET A 214 -31.88 4.94 8.23
C MET A 214 -33.23 4.43 8.73
N ALA A 215 -33.26 3.45 9.65
CA ALA A 215 -34.50 2.81 10.11
C ALA A 215 -34.93 3.24 11.52
N THR A 216 -34.99 4.53 11.84
CA THR A 216 -35.74 5.03 13.01
C THR A 216 -36.17 6.49 12.83
N SER A 217 -37.17 6.75 12.00
CA SER A 217 -38.11 7.86 12.28
C SER A 217 -39.48 7.61 11.63
N SER A 218 -40.52 7.98 12.37
CA SER A 218 -41.97 7.86 12.13
C SER A 218 -42.60 6.44 12.18
N LEU A 219 -42.98 6.05 13.40
CA LEU A 219 -44.12 5.16 13.64
C LEU A 219 -45.42 5.90 13.32
N LEU A 220 -46.27 5.32 12.48
CA LEU A 220 -47.73 5.40 12.64
C LEU A 220 -48.33 4.00 12.42
N PRO A 221 -49.38 3.62 13.18
CA PRO A 221 -49.88 2.26 13.21
C PRO A 221 -50.99 2.09 12.16
N THR A 222 -50.79 1.21 11.19
CA THR A 222 -51.93 0.58 10.50
C THR A 222 -51.62 -0.88 10.25
N SER A 223 -52.42 -1.71 10.91
CA SER A 223 -52.63 -3.13 10.69
C SER A 223 -52.57 -3.55 9.24
N PHE A 224 -51.69 -4.50 8.90
CA PHE A 224 -51.96 -5.48 7.85
C PHE A 224 -51.33 -6.82 8.25
N VAL A 225 -52.20 -7.81 8.42
CA VAL A 225 -51.86 -9.23 8.55
C VAL A 225 -51.52 -9.73 7.15
N LEU A 226 -50.32 -10.29 6.97
CA LEU A 226 -50.05 -11.26 5.92
C LEU A 226 -48.89 -12.19 6.34
N SER A 227 -49.30 -13.39 6.68
CA SER A 227 -48.50 -14.62 6.66
C SER A 227 -47.82 -14.82 5.31
N ILE A 228 -46.55 -15.27 5.30
CA ILE A 228 -46.04 -16.38 4.47
C ILE A 228 -44.59 -16.71 4.87
N LEU A 229 -44.30 -18.01 4.86
CA LEU A 229 -43.05 -18.71 5.13
C LEU A 229 -41.87 -18.23 4.26
N GLY A 230 -40.66 -18.27 4.84
CA GLY A 230 -39.40 -18.13 4.11
C GLY A 230 -38.21 -18.64 4.93
N VAL A 231 -38.00 -19.96 4.92
CA VAL A 231 -36.86 -20.62 5.55
C VAL A 231 -35.65 -20.59 4.59
N SER A 232 -34.57 -19.97 5.05
CA SER A 232 -33.15 -20.27 4.79
C SER A 232 -32.57 -20.19 3.37
N ALA A 233 -32.06 -19.01 3.00
CA ALA A 233 -31.05 -18.85 1.94
C ALA A 233 -29.59 -18.69 2.47
N ALA A 234 -29.40 -18.58 3.79
CA ALA A 234 -28.08 -18.30 4.38
C ALA A 234 -27.15 -19.52 4.48
N VAL A 235 -27.65 -20.75 4.31
CA VAL A 235 -26.83 -21.97 4.42
C VAL A 235 -26.20 -22.39 3.08
N ALA A 236 -26.77 -21.98 1.95
CA ALA A 236 -26.24 -22.34 0.62
C ALA A 236 -24.94 -21.62 0.27
N PHE A 237 -24.76 -20.37 0.73
CA PHE A 237 -23.57 -19.57 0.38
C PHE A 237 -22.31 -20.02 1.12
N VAL A 238 -22.44 -20.48 2.36
CA VAL A 238 -21.31 -20.98 3.17
C VAL A 238 -20.81 -22.32 2.65
N VAL A 239 -21.70 -23.17 2.13
CA VAL A 239 -21.32 -24.49 1.60
C VAL A 239 -20.65 -24.38 0.22
N PHE A 240 -21.05 -23.41 -0.62
CA PHE A 240 -20.40 -23.19 -1.92
C PHE A 240 -18.98 -22.62 -1.79
N ARG A 241 -18.73 -21.73 -0.83
CA ARG A 241 -17.38 -21.16 -0.60
C ARG A 241 -16.37 -22.20 -0.13
N LYS A 242 -16.81 -23.19 0.68
CA LYS A 242 -15.96 -24.29 1.19
C LYS A 242 -15.67 -25.41 0.16
N ARG A 243 -16.37 -25.46 -0.97
CA ARG A 243 -16.05 -26.40 -2.06
C ARG A 243 -15.01 -25.83 -3.03
N ARG A 244 -15.09 -24.54 -3.34
CA ARG A 244 -14.15 -23.89 -4.28
C ARG A 244 -12.70 -23.83 -3.77
N LEU A 245 -12.51 -23.79 -2.46
CA LEU A 245 -11.17 -23.80 -1.84
C LEU A 245 -10.50 -25.19 -1.86
N ARG A 246 -11.28 -26.28 -1.89
CA ARG A 246 -10.72 -27.65 -1.94
C ARG A 246 -10.24 -28.08 -3.32
N ASP A 247 -10.73 -27.44 -4.39
CA ASP A 247 -10.29 -27.74 -5.75
C ASP A 247 -8.99 -26.99 -6.14
N TYR A 248 -8.61 -25.94 -5.39
CA TYR A 248 -7.35 -25.22 -5.61
C TYR A 248 -6.14 -25.91 -4.95
N ASP A 249 -6.33 -26.59 -3.82
CA ASP A 249 -5.26 -27.32 -3.11
C ASP A 249 -4.87 -28.68 -3.74
N LEU A 250 -5.42 -29.03 -4.90
CA LEU A 250 -5.17 -30.32 -5.57
C LEU A 250 -4.52 -30.21 -6.95
N VAL A 251 -4.10 -29.00 -7.38
CA VAL A 251 -3.49 -28.78 -8.71
C VAL A 251 -2.11 -28.09 -8.63
N HIS A 252 -1.50 -27.97 -7.46
CA HIS A 252 -0.10 -27.55 -7.31
C HIS A 252 0.64 -28.40 -6.28
#